data_AF-A0A2T4YIL5-F1
#
_entry.id   AF-A0A2T4YIL5-F1
#
_cell.length_a   1.000
_cell.length_b   1.000
_cell.length_c   1.000
_cell.angle_alpha   90.00
_cell.angle_beta   90.00
_cell.angle_gamma   90.00
#
_symmetry.space_group_name_H-M   'P 1'
#
loop_
_entity.id
_entity.type
_entity.pdbx_description
1 polymer ?
#
loop_
_entity_poly.entity_id
_entity_poly.type
_entity_poly.pdbx_seq_one_letter_code
_entity_poly.pdbx_strand_id
1 'polypeptide(L)'
;MDDDDYSDPVMTRLMQRSPEAREANFAKMVMWGAYNLVKVTAPTGGVLDHAAGYVTLQMEIREKTPLQIERALGLKVGTLALGARIYRLKHLPHKEEFEVRGYSSLPDGLRLQEGKETDAAGYPRGQMAWQIRLTHAVQVDLVKTLRSGQSFVPGLHPDIAARMPRR
;
A
#
# COMPACT_ATOMS: atom_id res chain seq x y z
N MET A 1 15.73 -6.28 -13.02
CA MET A 1 15.45 -4.88 -12.68
C MET A 1 16.78 -4.20 -12.92
N ASP A 2 16.89 -3.39 -13.97
CA ASP A 2 18.15 -2.69 -14.25
C ASP A 2 18.37 -1.68 -13.12
N ASP A 3 19.44 -1.86 -12.36
CA ASP A 3 19.76 -1.03 -11.19
C ASP A 3 20.18 0.40 -11.58
N ASP A 4 20.32 0.68 -12.88
CA ASP A 4 20.75 1.95 -13.47
C ASP A 4 19.76 3.11 -13.28
N ASP A 5 18.55 2.87 -12.79
CA ASP A 5 17.58 3.92 -12.47
C ASP A 5 17.70 4.46 -11.05
N TYR A 6 18.38 3.73 -10.17
CA TYR A 6 18.35 4.00 -8.75
C TYR A 6 19.69 4.50 -8.22
N SER A 7 19.64 5.39 -7.25
CA SER A 7 20.78 5.81 -6.47
C SER A 7 21.00 4.84 -5.32
N ASP A 8 22.14 4.16 -5.33
CA ASP A 8 22.57 3.23 -4.29
C ASP A 8 21.49 2.19 -3.87
N PRO A 9 21.00 1.37 -4.83
CA PRO A 9 19.95 0.39 -4.54
C PRO A 9 20.43 -0.67 -3.55
N VAL A 10 21.73 -1.01 -3.56
CA VAL A 10 22.32 -2.03 -2.68
C VAL A 10 22.24 -1.59 -1.22
N MET A 11 22.72 -0.40 -0.87
CA MET A 11 22.68 0.06 0.53
C MET A 11 21.24 0.29 0.99
N THR A 12 20.38 0.81 0.11
CA THR A 12 18.95 0.99 0.43
C THR A 12 18.28 -0.34 0.80
N ARG A 13 18.55 -1.41 0.02
CA ARG A 13 18.04 -2.75 0.32
C ARG A 13 18.62 -3.34 1.59
N LEU A 14 19.91 -3.10 1.85
CA LEU A 14 20.56 -3.56 3.08
C LEU A 14 19.86 -2.96 4.31
N MET A 15 19.60 -1.65 4.31
CA MET A 15 18.86 -0.98 5.38
C MET A 15 17.43 -1.50 5.53
N GLN A 16 16.70 -1.67 4.42
CA GLN A 16 15.31 -2.16 4.46
C GLN A 16 15.18 -3.60 4.94
N ARG A 17 16.21 -4.43 4.73
CA ARG A 17 16.26 -5.82 5.19
C ARG A 17 16.79 -5.95 6.62
N SER A 18 17.24 -4.86 7.23
CA SER A 18 17.79 -4.91 8.58
C SER A 18 16.73 -5.34 9.60
N PRO A 19 17.12 -6.08 10.66
CA PRO A 19 16.21 -6.44 11.75
C PRO A 19 15.54 -5.23 12.38
N GLU A 20 16.26 -4.12 12.54
CA GLU A 20 15.79 -2.88 13.15
C GLU A 20 14.68 -2.23 12.30
N ALA A 21 14.86 -2.17 10.98
CA ALA A 21 13.86 -1.62 10.08
C ALA A 21 12.57 -2.45 10.11
N ARG A 22 12.71 -3.78 10.12
CA ARG A 22 11.58 -4.72 10.22
C ARG A 22 10.86 -4.58 11.55
N GLU A 23 11.60 -4.51 12.66
CA GLU A 23 11.04 -4.34 14.00
C GLU A 23 10.26 -3.02 14.11
N ALA A 24 10.86 -1.92 13.65
CA ALA A 24 10.21 -0.61 13.70
C ALA A 24 8.92 -0.55 12.88
N ASN A 25 8.89 -1.18 11.70
CA ASN A 25 7.67 -1.24 10.88
C ASN A 25 6.62 -2.18 11.50
N PHE A 26 7.04 -3.31 12.07
CA PHE A 26 6.13 -4.21 12.77
C PHE A 26 5.50 -3.53 13.98
N ALA A 27 6.28 -2.83 14.81
CA ALA A 27 5.77 -2.08 15.95
C ALA A 27 4.73 -1.01 15.55
N LYS A 28 4.97 -0.30 14.43
CA LYS A 28 3.98 0.62 13.86
C LYS A 28 2.70 -0.10 13.43
N MET A 29 2.82 -1.24 12.74
CA MET A 29 1.65 -2.04 12.36
C MET A 29 0.87 -2.55 13.57
N VAL A 30 1.54 -2.95 14.65
CA VAL A 30 0.89 -3.32 15.92
C VAL A 30 0.11 -2.14 16.50
N MET A 31 0.71 -0.95 16.52
CA MET A 31 0.06 0.28 16.99
C MET A 31 -1.17 0.64 16.14
N TRP A 32 -1.07 0.53 14.82
CA TRP A 32 -2.18 0.85 13.91
C TRP A 32 -3.25 -0.23 13.87
N GLY A 33 -2.87 -1.49 14.06
CA GLY A 33 -3.75 -2.65 13.92
C GLY A 33 -4.06 -2.99 12.46
N ALA A 34 -4.36 -4.28 12.21
CA ALA A 34 -4.63 -4.82 10.88
C ALA A 34 -5.76 -4.09 10.14
N TYR A 35 -6.76 -3.60 10.88
CA TYR A 35 -7.90 -2.87 10.35
C TYR A 35 -7.52 -1.68 9.47
N ASN A 36 -6.41 -1.01 9.81
CA ASN A 36 -5.94 0.18 9.09
C ASN A 36 -5.06 -0.15 7.88
N LEU A 37 -4.63 -1.41 7.72
CA LEU A 37 -3.81 -1.84 6.60
C LEU A 37 -4.69 -2.26 5.42
N VAL A 38 -4.38 -1.71 4.24
CA VAL A 38 -5.18 -1.92 3.04
C VAL A 38 -4.33 -2.29 1.82
N LYS A 39 -4.90 -3.17 1.01
CA LYS A 39 -4.45 -3.48 -0.34
C LYS A 39 -5.34 -2.76 -1.35
N VAL A 40 -4.72 -2.16 -2.36
CA VAL A 40 -5.44 -1.58 -3.50
C VAL A 40 -5.11 -2.39 -4.76
N THR A 41 -6.13 -2.71 -5.55
CA THR A 41 -5.97 -3.35 -6.86
C THR A 41 -6.88 -2.70 -7.90
N ALA A 42 -6.57 -2.90 -9.17
CA ALA A 42 -7.54 -2.69 -10.24
C ALA A 42 -8.74 -3.65 -10.05
N PRO A 43 -9.95 -3.29 -10.51
CA PRO A 43 -11.15 -4.13 -10.41
C PRO A 43 -11.17 -5.23 -11.50
N THR A 44 -10.02 -5.77 -11.86
CA THR A 44 -9.90 -6.86 -12.83
C THR A 44 -9.97 -8.22 -12.12
N GLY A 45 -10.62 -9.20 -12.73
CA GLY A 45 -10.80 -10.54 -12.14
C GLY A 45 -11.77 -10.60 -10.95
N GLY A 46 -11.68 -11.70 -10.20
CA GLY A 46 -12.53 -11.98 -9.03
C GLY A 46 -12.17 -11.17 -7.78
N VAL A 47 -13.03 -11.22 -6.77
CA VAL A 47 -12.74 -10.67 -5.44
C VAL A 47 -11.69 -11.56 -4.77
N LEU A 48 -10.64 -10.95 -4.23
CA LEU A 48 -9.59 -11.67 -3.51
C LEU A 48 -10.05 -12.05 -2.10
N ASP A 49 -9.74 -13.27 -1.72
CA ASP A 49 -9.79 -13.79 -0.35
C ASP A 49 -8.43 -13.65 0.36
N HIS A 50 -7.33 -13.69 -0.41
CA HIS A 50 -5.97 -13.44 0.05
C HIS A 50 -5.26 -12.42 -0.86
N ALA A 51 -4.39 -11.60 -0.27
CA ALA A 51 -3.61 -10.60 -1.00
C ALA A 51 -2.12 -10.67 -0.65
N ALA A 52 -1.28 -10.43 -1.66
CA ALA A 52 0.16 -10.25 -1.52
C ALA A 52 0.62 -8.92 -2.15
N GLY A 53 1.92 -8.63 -2.07
CA GLY A 53 2.52 -7.43 -2.63
C GLY A 53 2.26 -6.17 -1.79
N TYR A 54 2.29 -5.00 -2.42
CA TYR A 54 2.21 -3.71 -1.73
C TYR A 54 0.92 -3.50 -0.96
N VAL A 55 1.04 -3.07 0.30
CA VAL A 55 -0.05 -2.60 1.17
C VAL A 55 0.33 -1.26 1.79
N THR A 56 -0.66 -0.50 2.20
CA THR A 56 -0.52 0.86 2.74
C THR A 56 -1.51 1.07 3.89
N LEU A 57 -1.56 2.27 4.47
CA LEU A 57 -2.58 2.63 5.45
C LEU A 57 -3.81 3.22 4.78
N GLN A 58 -5.00 2.92 5.31
CA GLN A 58 -6.25 3.48 4.79
C GLN A 58 -6.28 5.02 4.82
N MET A 59 -5.59 5.65 5.77
CA MET A 59 -5.49 7.11 5.88
C MET A 59 -4.74 7.74 4.71
N GLU A 60 -3.79 7.04 4.11
CA GLU A 60 -3.02 7.52 2.95
C GLU A 60 -3.91 7.67 1.71
N ILE A 61 -4.97 6.86 1.63
CA ILE A 61 -5.89 6.81 0.49
C ILE A 61 -7.30 7.32 0.81
N ARG A 62 -7.55 7.75 2.06
CA ARG A 62 -8.83 8.32 2.48
C ARG A 62 -9.17 9.56 1.64
N GLU A 63 -10.44 9.65 1.26
CA GLU A 63 -11.04 10.75 0.48
C GLU A 63 -10.45 10.91 -0.93
N LYS A 64 -9.60 9.98 -1.37
CA LYS A 64 -9.02 9.96 -2.71
C LYS A 64 -9.87 9.12 -3.68
N THR A 65 -10.01 9.64 -4.89
CA THR A 65 -10.52 8.90 -6.07
C THR A 65 -9.49 7.90 -6.57
N PRO A 66 -9.85 6.89 -7.40
CA PRO A 66 -8.89 5.93 -7.95
C PRO A 66 -7.67 6.57 -8.61
N LEU A 67 -7.86 7.65 -9.38
CA LEU A 67 -6.75 8.41 -10.00
C LEU A 67 -5.84 9.06 -8.95
N GLN A 68 -6.40 9.61 -7.88
CA GLN A 68 -5.62 10.20 -6.80
C GLN A 68 -4.91 9.11 -5.97
N ILE A 69 -5.52 7.94 -5.80
CA ILE A 69 -4.90 6.78 -5.15
C ILE A 69 -3.70 6.28 -5.97
N GLU A 70 -3.85 6.19 -7.29
CA GLU A 70 -2.77 5.80 -8.21
C GLU A 70 -1.54 6.70 -8.03
N ARG A 71 -1.76 8.03 -8.03
CA ARG A 71 -0.71 9.03 -7.78
C ARG A 71 -0.14 8.93 -6.38
N ALA A 72 -0.99 8.78 -5.36
CA ALA A 72 -0.54 8.69 -3.97
C ALA A 72 0.38 7.48 -3.74
N LEU A 73 0.06 6.35 -4.37
CA LEU A 73 0.77 5.09 -4.19
C LEU A 73 1.92 4.86 -5.19
N GLY A 74 2.16 5.79 -6.11
CA GLY A 74 3.22 5.64 -7.13
C GLY A 74 2.95 4.48 -8.10
N LEU A 75 1.66 4.22 -8.41
CA LEU A 75 1.28 3.20 -9.38
C LEU A 75 1.46 3.74 -10.81
N LYS A 76 1.62 2.83 -11.79
CA LYS A 76 1.69 3.23 -13.20
C LYS A 76 0.43 3.96 -13.60
N VAL A 77 0.59 4.99 -14.44
CA VAL A 77 -0.54 5.78 -14.93
C VAL A 77 -1.55 4.89 -15.64
N GLY A 78 -2.82 4.99 -15.25
CA GLY A 78 -3.93 4.23 -15.82
C GLY A 78 -4.18 2.85 -15.20
N THR A 79 -3.36 2.40 -14.23
CA THR A 79 -3.59 1.16 -13.48
C THR A 79 -4.99 1.10 -12.86
N LEU A 80 -5.49 2.23 -12.36
CA LEU A 80 -6.78 2.36 -11.69
C LEU A 80 -7.81 3.12 -12.54
N ALA A 81 -7.62 3.20 -13.86
CA ALA A 81 -8.50 3.95 -14.76
C ALA A 81 -9.96 3.46 -14.72
N LEU A 82 -10.17 2.15 -14.56
CA LEU A 82 -11.49 1.52 -14.47
C LEU A 82 -12.09 1.55 -13.05
N GLY A 83 -11.38 2.12 -12.08
CA GLY A 83 -11.75 2.10 -10.67
C GLY A 83 -10.71 1.38 -9.80
N ALA A 84 -11.10 1.07 -8.57
CA ALA A 84 -10.23 0.39 -7.63
C ALA A 84 -11.02 -0.56 -6.72
N ARG A 85 -10.40 -1.65 -6.29
CA ARG A 85 -10.87 -2.45 -5.15
C ARG A 85 -9.92 -2.23 -3.98
N ILE A 86 -10.52 -1.96 -2.83
CA ILE A 86 -9.81 -1.73 -1.58
C ILE A 86 -10.15 -2.88 -0.65
N TYR A 87 -9.12 -3.59 -0.24
CA TYR A 87 -9.19 -4.73 0.65
C TYR A 87 -8.51 -4.38 1.96
N ARG A 88 -9.04 -4.90 3.07
CA ARG A 88 -8.47 -4.74 4.40
C ARG A 88 -7.91 -6.07 4.87
N LEU A 89 -6.78 -6.03 5.56
CA LEU A 89 -6.17 -7.22 6.14
C LEU A 89 -6.99 -7.71 7.35
N LYS A 90 -7.20 -9.02 7.45
CA LYS A 90 -7.90 -9.65 8.59
C LYS A 90 -7.03 -9.76 9.83
N HIS A 91 -5.72 -9.91 9.63
CA HIS A 91 -4.74 -10.02 10.69
C HIS A 91 -3.46 -9.30 10.27
N LEU A 92 -2.59 -9.03 11.25
CA LEU A 92 -1.27 -8.49 10.95
C LEU A 92 -0.43 -9.61 10.30
N PRO A 93 0.40 -9.28 9.29
CA PRO A 93 1.41 -10.21 8.82
C PRO A 93 2.45 -10.44 9.91
N HIS A 94 3.01 -11.65 9.97
CA HIS A 94 4.21 -11.94 10.76
C HIS A 94 5.41 -11.15 10.23
N LYS A 95 6.46 -11.01 11.04
CA LYS A 95 7.67 -10.24 10.69
C LYS A 95 8.35 -10.77 9.43
N GLU A 96 8.23 -12.05 9.18
CA GLU A 96 8.81 -12.78 8.06
C GLU A 96 7.93 -12.71 6.79
N GLU A 97 6.67 -12.27 6.93
CA GLU A 97 5.67 -12.22 5.85
C GLU A 97 5.63 -10.87 5.13
N PHE A 98 6.53 -9.94 5.47
CA PHE A 98 6.65 -8.67 4.77
C PHE A 98 8.09 -8.18 4.61
N GLU A 99 8.27 -7.32 3.62
CA GLU A 99 9.47 -6.52 3.40
C GLU A 99 9.16 -5.03 3.57
N VAL A 100 10.10 -4.32 4.21
CA VAL A 100 10.03 -2.87 4.31
C VAL A 100 10.34 -2.27 2.94
N ARG A 101 9.43 -1.42 2.46
CA ARG A 101 9.63 -0.66 1.21
C ARG A 101 9.57 0.84 1.43
N GLY A 102 9.17 1.28 2.63
CA GLY A 102 9.26 2.68 3.03
C GLY A 102 8.07 3.47 2.53
N TYR A 103 8.31 4.46 1.67
CA TYR A 103 7.30 5.40 1.22
C TYR A 103 7.18 5.39 -0.30
N SER A 104 5.97 5.63 -0.82
CA SER A 104 5.69 5.58 -2.25
C SER A 104 6.45 6.58 -3.10
N SER A 105 7.06 7.61 -2.50
CA SER A 105 7.99 8.53 -3.18
C SER A 105 9.26 7.86 -3.69
N LEU A 106 9.54 6.64 -3.21
CA LEU A 106 10.62 5.77 -3.63
C LEU A 106 9.99 4.59 -4.38
N PRO A 107 10.00 4.56 -5.73
CA PRO A 107 9.48 3.42 -6.49
C PRO A 107 10.15 2.12 -6.06
N ASP A 108 9.34 1.10 -5.75
CA ASP A 108 9.78 -0.17 -5.15
C ASP A 108 10.61 0.00 -3.86
N GLY A 109 10.51 1.14 -3.19
CA GLY A 109 11.32 1.54 -2.05
C GLY A 109 12.74 2.01 -2.37
N LEU A 110 13.04 2.33 -3.62
CA LEU A 110 14.35 2.79 -4.07
C LEU A 110 14.32 4.25 -4.51
N ARG A 111 15.43 4.95 -4.26
CA ARG A 111 15.59 6.34 -4.69
C ARG A 111 15.92 6.37 -6.17
N LEU A 112 15.08 6.97 -7.00
CA LEU A 112 15.43 7.27 -8.38
C LEU A 112 16.62 8.24 -8.44
N GLN A 113 17.45 8.08 -9.48
CA GLN A 113 18.50 9.04 -9.82
C GLN A 113 17.94 10.45 -10.00
N GLU A 114 18.81 11.44 -9.81
CA GLU A 114 18.44 12.84 -9.98
C GLU A 114 17.94 13.12 -11.40
N GLY A 115 16.86 13.89 -11.52
CA GLY A 115 16.19 14.17 -12.79
C GLY A 115 15.28 13.06 -13.32
N LYS A 116 15.25 11.86 -12.70
CA LYS A 116 14.30 10.80 -13.07
C LYS A 116 12.97 10.92 -12.32
N GLU A 117 11.89 10.92 -13.08
CA GLU A 117 10.50 10.94 -12.61
C GLU A 117 9.88 9.54 -12.50
N THR A 118 10.33 8.59 -13.33
CA THR A 118 9.89 7.19 -13.34
C THR A 118 11.07 6.23 -13.41
N ASP A 119 10.87 4.98 -12.98
CA ASP A 119 11.78 3.87 -13.33
C ASP A 119 11.55 3.36 -14.77
N ALA A 120 12.39 2.43 -15.22
CA ALA A 120 12.31 1.80 -16.53
C ALA A 120 11.02 0.98 -16.73
N ALA A 121 10.37 0.56 -15.64
CA ALA A 121 9.08 -0.10 -15.71
C ALA A 121 7.92 0.91 -15.80
N GLY A 122 8.18 2.22 -15.67
CA GLY A 122 7.19 3.28 -15.76
C GLY A 122 6.45 3.56 -14.45
N TYR A 123 7.00 3.14 -13.29
CA TYR A 123 6.45 3.52 -11.99
C TYR A 123 6.96 4.91 -11.59
N PRO A 124 6.06 5.89 -11.33
CA PRO A 124 6.45 7.22 -10.91
C PRO A 124 6.69 7.28 -9.40
N ARG A 125 7.27 8.40 -8.95
CA ARG A 125 7.25 8.77 -7.54
C ARG A 125 5.81 8.97 -7.06
N GLY A 126 5.44 8.33 -5.97
CA GLY A 126 4.21 8.56 -5.25
C GLY A 126 4.28 9.74 -4.28
N GLN A 127 3.20 9.95 -3.52
CA GLN A 127 3.04 11.09 -2.61
C GLN A 127 3.38 10.72 -1.16
N MET A 128 4.50 10.03 -0.94
CA MET A 128 5.02 9.68 0.39
C MET A 128 4.06 8.81 1.24
N ALA A 129 3.21 8.00 0.61
CA ALA A 129 2.35 7.07 1.33
C ALA A 129 3.17 5.93 1.93
N TRP A 130 2.98 5.61 3.21
CA TRP A 130 3.68 4.48 3.82
C TRP A 130 3.33 3.15 3.15
N GLN A 131 4.34 2.33 2.87
CA GLN A 131 4.21 1.05 2.16
C GLN A 131 5.13 -0.03 2.72
N ILE A 132 4.58 -1.24 2.81
CA ILE A 132 5.32 -2.49 2.91
C ILE A 132 4.90 -3.42 1.78
N ARG A 133 5.71 -4.43 1.50
CA ARG A 133 5.38 -5.48 0.54
C ARG A 133 5.16 -6.79 1.28
N LEU A 134 3.95 -7.32 1.23
CA LEU A 134 3.65 -8.68 1.67
C LEU A 134 4.36 -9.68 0.76
N THR A 135 5.18 -10.54 1.36
CA THR A 135 5.87 -11.64 0.66
C THR A 135 5.04 -12.92 0.64
N HIS A 136 4.13 -13.05 1.60
CA HIS A 136 3.17 -14.15 1.69
C HIS A 136 1.74 -13.61 1.55
N ALA A 137 0.84 -14.45 1.05
CA ALA A 137 -0.55 -14.08 0.87
C ALA A 137 -1.26 -14.04 2.24
N VAL A 138 -1.86 -12.90 2.57
CA VAL A 138 -2.57 -12.67 3.84
C VAL A 138 -4.06 -12.58 3.57
N GLN A 139 -4.89 -13.09 4.48
CA GLN A 139 -6.34 -13.00 4.34
C GLN A 139 -6.84 -11.56 4.34
N VAL A 140 -7.80 -11.28 3.46
CA VAL A 140 -8.38 -9.95 3.31
C VAL A 140 -9.90 -9.98 3.20
N ASP A 141 -10.53 -8.86 3.54
CA ASP A 141 -11.93 -8.57 3.22
C ASP A 141 -12.02 -7.43 2.22
N LEU A 142 -12.91 -7.56 1.24
CA LEU A 142 -13.26 -6.44 0.37
C LEU A 142 -14.00 -5.37 1.18
N VAL A 143 -13.42 -4.18 1.28
CA VAL A 143 -14.05 -3.03 1.94
C VAL A 143 -14.91 -2.26 0.95
N LYS A 144 -14.36 -1.98 -0.24
CA LYS A 144 -15.03 -1.14 -1.22
C LYS A 144 -14.57 -1.45 -2.64
N THR A 145 -15.52 -1.41 -3.57
CA THR A 145 -15.24 -1.23 -5.00
C THR A 145 -15.59 0.20 -5.37
N LEU A 146 -14.61 0.95 -5.86
CA LEU A 146 -14.73 2.32 -6.30
C LEU A 146 -14.87 2.36 -7.82
N ARG A 147 -15.85 3.12 -8.31
CA ARG A 147 -15.90 3.53 -9.71
C ARG A 147 -14.92 4.69 -9.94
N SER A 148 -14.60 4.97 -11.21
CA SER A 148 -13.88 6.20 -11.56
C SER A 148 -14.59 7.42 -10.97
N GLY A 149 -13.80 8.36 -10.43
CA GLY A 149 -14.29 9.57 -9.76
C GLY A 149 -14.87 9.36 -8.34
N GLN A 150 -15.06 8.14 -7.87
CA GLN A 150 -15.61 7.88 -6.53
C GLN A 150 -14.51 7.90 -5.46
N SER A 151 -14.59 8.80 -4.48
CA SER A 151 -13.64 8.84 -3.37
C SER A 151 -13.82 7.69 -2.37
N PHE A 152 -12.70 7.23 -1.80
CA PHE A 152 -12.71 6.23 -0.74
C PHE A 152 -13.13 6.83 0.61
N VAL A 153 -14.18 6.25 1.21
CA VAL A 153 -14.57 6.54 2.59
C VAL A 153 -14.55 5.22 3.37
N PRO A 154 -13.60 5.02 4.31
CA PRO A 154 -13.35 3.72 4.96
C PRO A 154 -14.45 3.25 5.92
N GLY A 155 -15.41 4.11 6.25
CA GLY A 155 -16.40 3.87 7.28
C GLY A 155 -15.83 3.94 8.70
N LEU A 156 -16.69 3.72 9.70
CA LEU A 156 -16.28 3.64 11.10
C LEU A 156 -15.63 2.28 11.40
N HIS A 157 -14.71 2.25 12.37
CA HIS A 157 -14.20 1.00 12.92
C HIS A 157 -15.36 0.16 13.48
N PRO A 158 -15.41 -1.18 13.27
CA PRO A 158 -16.47 -2.06 13.76
C PRO A 158 -16.76 -1.87 15.25
N ASP A 159 -15.72 -1.81 16.07
CA ASP A 159 -15.88 -1.58 17.52
C ASP A 159 -16.53 -0.24 17.86
N ILE A 160 -16.26 0.79 17.06
CA ILE A 160 -16.90 2.11 17.22
C ILE A 160 -18.35 2.04 16.74
N ALA A 161 -18.58 1.43 15.57
CA ALA A 161 -19.91 1.27 15.00
C ALA A 161 -20.84 0.45 15.91
N ALA A 162 -20.32 -0.60 16.55
CA ALA A 162 -21.05 -1.43 17.51
C ALA A 162 -21.44 -0.69 18.80
N ARG A 163 -20.67 0.35 19.17
CA ARG A 163 -20.92 1.19 20.35
C ARG A 163 -21.84 2.38 20.04
N MET A 164 -22.14 2.66 18.77
CA MET A 164 -23.08 3.72 18.43
C MET A 164 -24.53 3.24 18.61
N PRO A 165 -25.39 4.04 19.26
CA PRO A 165 -26.80 3.71 19.36
C PRO A 165 -27.41 3.70 17.95
N ARG A 166 -28.11 2.61 17.62
CA ARG A 166 -28.91 2.54 16.39
C ARG A 166 -30.02 3.59 16.49
N ARG A 167 -29.97 4.60 15.63
CA ARG A 167 -31.05 5.58 15.48
C ARG A 167 -32.23 4.96 14.73
#